data_AF-A0A1F6UPG3-F1
#
_entry.id   AF-A0A1F6UPG3-F1
#
_cell.length_a   1.000
_cell.length_b   1.000
_cell.length_c   1.000
_cell.angle_alpha   90.00
_cell.angle_beta   90.00
_cell.angle_gamma   90.00
#
_symmetry.space_group_name_H-M   'P 1'
#
loop_
_entity.id
_entity.type
_entity.pdbx_description
1 polymer ?
#
loop_
_entity_poly.entity_id
_entity_poly.type
_entity_poly.pdbx_seq_one_letter_code
_entity_poly.pdbx_strand_id
1 'polypeptide(L)'
;MQAGIQAFLDKNAFPRGVLITKKITDDKTSDPLTDQVQYKIGRIEQLLAALPQVRFVLVGDDGEHDPEIYDEIRRRHSARIEAVWIRKVNADAARPVYPEQRDLAAALTGTGGQ
;
A
#
# COMPACT_ATOMS: atom_id res chain seq x y z
N MET A 1 -10.46 -11.23 14.84
CA MET A 1 -9.54 -10.09 15.02
C MET A 1 -9.74 -9.02 13.93
N GLN A 2 -10.99 -8.64 13.60
CA GLN A 2 -11.30 -7.59 12.60
C GLN A 2 -12.10 -6.41 13.19
N ALA A 3 -12.72 -6.59 14.36
CA ALA A 3 -13.56 -5.56 14.98
C ALA A 3 -12.78 -4.28 15.38
N GLY A 4 -11.51 -4.40 15.78
CA GLY A 4 -10.70 -3.27 16.21
C GLY A 4 -10.34 -2.30 15.07
N ILE A 5 -9.94 -2.83 13.91
CA ILE A 5 -9.56 -2.02 12.75
C ILE A 5 -10.80 -1.33 12.18
N GLN A 6 -11.91 -2.06 12.01
CA GLN A 6 -13.15 -1.46 11.50
C GLN A 6 -13.66 -0.34 12.40
N ALA A 7 -13.67 -0.55 13.73
CA ALA A 7 -14.09 0.47 14.69
C ALA A 7 -13.18 1.71 14.67
N PHE A 8 -11.87 1.52 14.48
CA PHE A 8 -10.94 2.64 14.32
C PHE A 8 -11.24 3.46 13.05
N LEU A 9 -11.49 2.78 11.93
CA LEU A 9 -11.80 3.46 10.66
C LEU A 9 -13.10 4.24 10.76
N ASP A 10 -14.15 3.64 11.33
CA ASP A 10 -15.44 4.30 11.52
C ASP A 10 -15.32 5.52 12.45
N LYS A 11 -14.57 5.39 13.56
CA LYS A 11 -14.34 6.47 14.52
C LYS A 11 -13.62 7.67 13.89
N ASN A 12 -12.71 7.43 12.95
CA ASN A 12 -11.94 8.48 12.30
C ASN A 12 -12.54 8.90 10.94
N ALA A 13 -13.78 8.48 10.64
CA ALA A 13 -14.51 8.83 9.42
C ALA A 13 -13.76 8.45 8.12
N PHE A 14 -13.02 7.35 8.12
CA PHE A 14 -12.44 6.82 6.89
C PHE A 14 -13.56 6.31 5.95
N PRO A 15 -13.38 6.42 4.63
CA PRO A 15 -14.33 5.85 3.67
C PRO A 15 -14.51 4.36 3.90
N ARG A 16 -15.75 3.87 3.76
CA ARG A 16 -16.02 2.43 3.80
C ARG A 16 -15.31 1.76 2.62
N GLY A 17 -14.58 0.67 2.89
CA GLY A 17 -13.80 -0.04 1.88
C GLY A 17 -13.56 -1.49 2.24
N VAL A 18 -13.09 -2.27 1.27
CA VAL A 18 -12.72 -3.67 1.49
C VAL A 18 -11.39 -3.71 2.23
N LEU A 19 -11.37 -4.30 3.42
CA LEU A 19 -10.16 -4.50 4.20
C LEU A 19 -9.59 -5.89 3.93
N ILE A 20 -8.46 -5.92 3.25
CA ILE A 20 -7.68 -7.15 3.03
C ILE A 20 -6.44 -7.07 3.90
N THR A 21 -6.46 -7.77 5.03
CA THR A 21 -5.37 -7.77 6.00
C THR A 21 -4.62 -9.09 5.96
N LYS A 22 -3.29 -9.03 6.17
CA LYS A 22 -2.46 -10.22 6.44
C LYS A 22 -3.07 -11.00 7.61
N LYS A 23 -3.18 -12.33 7.51
CA LYS A 23 -3.64 -13.14 8.64
C LYS A 23 -2.43 -13.51 9.48
N ILE A 24 -2.34 -12.93 10.68
CA ILE A 24 -1.31 -13.30 11.65
C ILE A 24 -1.93 -14.34 12.58
N THR A 25 -1.53 -15.59 12.40
CA THR A 25 -1.89 -16.73 13.26
C THR A 25 -0.61 -17.48 13.68
N ASP A 26 -0.63 -18.29 14.73
CA ASP A 26 0.52 -19.13 15.14
C ASP A 26 0.56 -20.49 14.41
N ASP A 27 -0.29 -20.69 13.40
CA ASP A 27 -0.38 -21.95 12.66
C ASP A 27 0.55 -21.98 11.43
N LYS A 28 0.87 -23.18 10.93
CA LYS A 28 1.80 -23.36 9.78
C LYS A 28 1.29 -22.77 8.46
N THR A 29 0.05 -22.27 8.44
CA THR A 29 -0.59 -21.56 7.32
C THR A 29 -0.34 -20.06 7.32
N SER A 30 0.42 -19.54 8.30
CA SER A 30 0.69 -18.12 8.42
C SER A 30 1.64 -17.63 7.34
N ASP A 31 1.31 -16.45 6.82
CA ASP A 31 2.04 -15.82 5.72
C ASP A 31 3.53 -15.69 6.07
N PRO A 32 4.43 -16.31 5.28
CA PRO A 32 5.84 -16.48 5.64
C PRO A 32 6.51 -15.14 5.96
N LEU A 33 7.25 -15.08 7.07
CA LEU A 33 8.10 -13.93 7.41
C LEU A 33 9.33 -13.81 6.50
N THR A 34 9.68 -14.89 5.81
CA THR A 34 10.97 -15.04 5.13
C THR A 34 11.05 -14.35 3.77
N ASP A 35 9.94 -13.88 3.19
CA ASP A 35 9.96 -13.06 1.98
C ASP A 35 8.74 -12.13 1.89
N GLN A 36 8.73 -11.12 2.77
CA GLN A 36 7.64 -10.14 2.87
C GLN A 36 7.44 -9.34 1.57
N VAL A 37 8.50 -9.17 0.77
CA VAL A 37 8.49 -8.49 -0.53
C VAL A 37 7.73 -9.31 -1.56
N GLN A 38 8.15 -10.56 -1.81
CA GLN A 38 7.48 -11.42 -2.78
C GLN A 38 6.02 -11.70 -2.40
N TYR A 39 5.75 -11.81 -1.10
CA TYR A 39 4.39 -11.97 -0.61
C TYR A 39 3.48 -10.76 -0.94
N LYS A 40 3.94 -9.53 -0.65
CA LYS A 40 3.16 -8.31 -0.97
C LYS A 40 2.96 -8.16 -2.48
N ILE A 41 3.99 -8.46 -3.29
CA ILE A 41 3.89 -8.45 -4.76
C ILE A 41 2.80 -9.41 -5.23
N GLY A 42 2.87 -10.69 -4.85
CA GLY A 42 1.90 -11.70 -5.26
C GLY A 42 0.47 -11.35 -4.83
N ARG A 43 0.31 -10.71 -3.66
CA ARG A 43 -1.00 -10.27 -3.18
C ARG A 43 -1.58 -9.12 -4.01
N ILE A 44 -0.75 -8.15 -4.41
CA ILE A 44 -1.17 -7.05 -5.28
C ILE A 44 -1.49 -7.59 -6.68
N GLU A 45 -0.69 -8.50 -7.22
CA GLU A 45 -0.96 -9.16 -8.51
C GLU A 45 -2.30 -9.91 -8.52
N GLN A 46 -2.64 -10.61 -7.43
CA GLN A 46 -3.95 -11.25 -7.28
C GLN A 46 -5.10 -10.23 -7.34
N LEU A 47 -4.94 -9.05 -6.75
CA LEU A 47 -5.97 -8.00 -6.80
C LEU A 47 -6.12 -7.39 -8.19
N LEU A 48 -4.99 -7.14 -8.86
CA LEU A 48 -4.97 -6.65 -10.24
C LEU A 48 -5.66 -7.63 -11.20
N ALA A 49 -5.46 -8.93 -10.98
CA ALA A 49 -6.11 -10.00 -11.75
C ALA A 49 -7.59 -10.15 -11.43
N ALA A 50 -7.99 -10.03 -10.15
CA ALA A 50 -9.39 -10.16 -9.73
C ALA A 50 -10.27 -8.99 -10.20
N LEU A 51 -9.67 -7.82 -10.44
CA LEU A 51 -10.39 -6.59 -10.82
C LEU A 51 -9.85 -5.99 -12.12
N PRO A 52 -9.95 -6.68 -13.27
CA PRO A 52 -9.20 -6.33 -14.48
C PRO A 52 -9.55 -4.95 -15.07
N GLN A 53 -10.77 -4.46 -14.85
CA GLN A 53 -11.23 -3.14 -15.29
C GLN A 53 -10.89 -1.98 -14.34
N VAL A 54 -10.33 -2.25 -13.17
CA VAL A 54 -10.04 -1.22 -12.15
C VAL A 54 -8.59 -0.75 -12.29
N ARG A 55 -8.39 0.57 -12.29
CA ARG A 55 -7.07 1.17 -12.11
C ARG A 55 -6.85 1.47 -10.62
N PHE A 56 -5.61 1.32 -10.17
CA PHE A 56 -5.26 1.39 -8.76
C PHE A 56 -4.36 2.57 -8.47
N VAL A 57 -4.54 3.15 -7.28
CA VAL A 57 -3.58 4.04 -6.65
C VAL A 57 -2.97 3.28 -5.49
N LEU A 58 -1.64 3.22 -5.44
CA LEU A 58 -0.91 2.56 -4.37
C LEU A 58 -0.51 3.61 -3.33
N VAL A 59 -0.76 3.33 -2.05
CA VAL A 59 -0.45 4.25 -0.94
C VAL A 59 0.24 3.47 0.17
N GLY A 60 1.41 3.93 0.61
CA GLY A 60 2.22 3.25 1.63
C GLY A 60 3.24 4.18 2.29
N ASP A 61 4.25 3.61 2.95
CA ASP A 61 5.31 4.35 3.63
C ASP A 61 6.71 3.76 3.38
N ASP A 62 7.75 4.58 3.56
CA ASP A 62 9.15 4.16 3.33
C ASP A 62 9.84 3.52 4.55
N GLY A 63 9.09 3.24 5.62
CA GLY A 63 9.55 2.52 6.80
C GLY A 63 9.74 1.02 6.54
N GLU A 64 8.92 0.45 5.65
CA GLU A 64 9.11 -0.90 5.10
C GLU A 64 9.56 -0.83 3.61
N HIS A 65 9.40 -1.95 2.90
CA HIS A 65 9.74 -2.12 1.48
C HIS A 65 8.62 -1.69 0.51
N ASP A 66 7.63 -0.88 0.93
CA ASP A 66 6.54 -0.46 0.05
C ASP A 66 7.04 0.32 -1.19
N PRO A 67 8.03 1.23 -1.09
CA PRO A 67 8.53 1.96 -2.26
C PRO A 67 9.10 1.01 -3.34
N GLU A 68 9.91 0.02 -2.93
CA GLU A 68 10.47 -1.03 -3.78
C GLU A 68 9.36 -1.82 -4.50
N ILE A 69 8.40 -2.30 -3.70
CA ILE A 69 7.31 -3.17 -4.16
C ILE A 69 6.40 -2.43 -5.12
N TYR A 70 6.04 -1.19 -4.80
CA TYR A 70 5.13 -0.40 -5.63
C TYR A 70 5.77 0.04 -6.93
N ASP A 71 7.07 0.37 -6.92
CA ASP A 71 7.78 0.67 -8.17
C ASP A 71 7.92 -0.58 -9.05
N GLU A 72 8.15 -1.76 -8.47
CA GLU A 72 8.12 -3.02 -9.20
C GLU A 72 6.75 -3.32 -9.82
N ILE A 73 5.68 -3.23 -9.04
CA ILE A 73 4.31 -3.43 -9.53
C ILE A 73 3.95 -2.41 -10.62
N ARG A 74 4.31 -1.13 -10.43
CA ARG A 74 4.07 -0.07 -11.43
C ARG A 74 4.82 -0.36 -12.73
N ARG A 75 6.08 -0.82 -12.67
CA ARG A 75 6.82 -1.22 -13.87
C ARG A 75 6.18 -2.39 -14.61
N ARG A 76 5.70 -3.40 -13.88
CA ARG A 76 5.02 -4.58 -14.46
C ARG A 76 3.62 -4.26 -15.00
N HIS A 77 2.92 -3.31 -14.38
CA HIS A 77 1.50 -3.01 -14.64
C HIS A 77 1.23 -1.52 -14.81
N SER A 78 2.06 -0.81 -15.58
CA SER A 78 2.01 0.66 -15.71
C SER A 78 0.66 1.20 -16.18
N ALA A 79 -0.04 0.48 -17.05
CA ALA A 79 -1.39 0.86 -17.51
C ALA A 79 -2.47 0.74 -16.43
N ARG A 80 -2.20 0.01 -15.34
CA ARG A 80 -3.15 -0.27 -14.26
C ARG A 80 -2.88 0.53 -13.00
N ILE A 81 -1.69 1.09 -12.83
CA ILE A 81 -1.31 1.89 -11.66
C ILE A 81 -1.31 3.37 -12.03
N GLU A 82 -2.28 4.14 -11.52
CA GLU A 82 -2.40 5.57 -11.84
C GLU A 82 -1.41 6.44 -11.06
N ALA A 83 -1.12 6.06 -9.82
CA ALA A 83 -0.24 6.81 -8.95
C ALA A 83 0.31 5.92 -7.83
N VAL A 84 1.49 6.29 -7.34
CA VAL A 84 2.12 5.72 -6.15
C VAL A 84 2.39 6.87 -5.18
N TRP A 85 1.79 6.81 -3.99
CA TRP A 85 1.97 7.78 -2.92
C TRP A 85 2.69 7.14 -1.75
N ILE A 86 3.82 7.72 -1.36
CA ILE A 86 4.61 7.23 -0.24
C ILE A 86 4.70 8.33 0.81
N ARG A 87 4.37 7.98 2.05
CA ARG A 87 4.67 8.80 3.21
C ARG A 87 6.10 8.55 3.65
N LYS A 88 6.89 9.62 3.76
CA LYS A 88 8.21 9.54 4.39
C LYS A 88 8.08 9.47 5.91
N VAL A 89 8.48 8.34 6.47
CA VAL A 89 8.59 8.06 7.91
C VAL A 89 10.00 7.62 8.30
N ASN A 90 10.80 7.16 7.33
CA ASN A 90 12.19 6.82 7.52
C ASN A 90 13.06 8.08 7.68
N ALA A 91 13.93 8.08 8.70
CA ALA A 91 14.84 9.19 8.97
C ALA A 91 16.08 9.19 8.08
N ASP A 92 16.35 8.09 7.37
CA ASP A 92 17.49 7.98 6.46
C ASP A 92 17.27 8.80 5.19
N ALA A 93 18.01 9.90 5.05
CA ALA A 93 17.99 10.75 3.87
C ALA A 93 18.50 10.03 2.60
N ALA A 94 19.23 8.93 2.73
CA ALA A 94 19.70 8.11 1.63
C ALA A 94 18.68 7.06 1.16
N ARG A 95 17.50 6.96 1.80
CA ARG A 95 16.43 6.06 1.37
C ARG A 95 16.06 6.37 -0.09
N PRO A 96 16.10 5.37 -1.00
CA PRO A 96 15.83 5.60 -2.40
C PRO A 96 14.39 6.09 -2.61
N VAL A 97 14.25 7.07 -3.49
CA VAL A 97 12.96 7.54 -4.00
C VAL A 97 12.82 7.02 -5.42
N TYR A 98 11.72 6.33 -5.70
CA TYR A 98 11.50 5.71 -7.00
C TYR A 98 10.85 6.68 -8.01
N PRO A 99 11.01 6.44 -9.32
CA PRO A 99 10.38 7.27 -10.35
C PRO A 99 8.85 7.32 -10.21
N GLU A 100 8.28 8.51 -10.37
CA GLU A 100 6.83 8.78 -10.23
C GLU A 100 6.23 8.53 -8.83
N GLN A 101 7.07 8.20 -7.84
CA GLN A 101 6.68 8.23 -6.44
C GLN A 101 6.32 9.67 -6.05
N ARG A 102 5.11 9.84 -5.54
CA ARG A 102 4.61 11.11 -5.05
C ARG A 102 4.66 11.14 -3.52
N ASP A 103 4.98 12.31 -2.97
CA ASP A 103 4.98 12.50 -1.53
C ASP A 103 3.54 12.59 -1.01
N LEU A 104 3.19 11.70 -0.07
CA LEU A 104 1.82 11.66 0.47
C LEU A 104 1.50 12.91 1.31
N ALA A 105 2.47 13.52 1.99
CA ALA A 105 2.23 14.73 2.77
C ALA A 105 1.86 15.90 1.86
N ALA A 106 2.46 15.99 0.66
CA ALA A 106 2.10 16.99 -0.35
C ALA A 106 0.64 16.86 -0.84
N ALA A 107 0.08 15.65 -0.88
CA ALA A 107 -1.35 15.48 -1.21
C ALA A 107 -2.27 15.99 -0.09
N LEU A 108 -1.86 15.79 1.17
CA LEU A 108 -2.65 16.15 2.34
C LEU A 108 -2.61 17.66 2.64
N THR A 109 -1.53 18.34 2.26
CA THR A 109 -1.44 19.81 2.35
C THR A 109 -2.16 20.52 1.18
N GLY A 110 -2.58 19.77 0.15
CA GLY A 110 -3.22 20.28 -1.07
C GLY A 110 -4.75 20.22 -1.13
N THR A 111 -5.46 19.93 -0.04
CA THR A 111 -6.93 19.99 0.00
C THR A 111 -7.41 20.75 1.23
N GLY A 112 -6.98 22.00 1.31
CA GLY A 112 -7.58 23.04 2.13
C GLY A 112 -7.68 24.32 1.31
N GLY A 113 -8.71 24.43 0.47
CA GLY A 113 -8.85 25.59 -0.42
C GLY A 113 -10.10 25.57 -1.30
N GLN A 114 -11.19 26.05 -0.69
CA GLN A 114 -12.48 26.56 -1.23
C GLN A 114 -13.51 25.57 -1.78
#